data_AF-A0A4D8PPT9-F1
#
_entry.id   AF-A0A4D8PPT9-F1
#
_cell.length_a   1.000
_cell.length_b   1.000
_cell.length_c   1.000
_cell.angle_alpha   90.00
_cell.angle_beta   90.00
_cell.angle_gamma   90.00
#
_symmetry.space_group_name_H-M   'P 1'
#
loop_
_entity.id
_entity.type
_entity.pdbx_description
1 polymer ?
#
loop_
_entity_poly.entity_id
_entity_poly.type
_entity_poly.pdbx_seq_one_letter_code
_entity_poly.pdbx_strand_id
1 'polypeptide(L)'
;MDHVQATASLEALLATNPRDGAAWSMLGHLLRRAGKLNGAIACHRRGLEFAPENASIWSNLGNALVEAGRFDEALAAHGEALRLEPHTPTFLFNNAVALRKAGRFKETLAMIARAAAEGAATPELRWERALARLQIGDYVHGFSDYEARRGLAAYHGRPPSERDWNGGPLDGRTLYLFTEQGFGDAILAARYMPLVRERGGRVLYDCHPELRRVLSGLGVDAVLQPGDAPPAFDVEASQMSLPGLFGTTLASVPPPVTLTVPDSSRTKAAHRLGAREPGTLRVGIVWSGRVTFGDNGRRATSLARFLRFAEVPGVRLYSLQKGPPEAELADSGVAGHLVTPLGPDLEDFADTAAMLEQLDLVIMTDSSVAHLAGSLGKPVWNLVQHVPYWIYGFSGDRTPWYPTMRLFRQGPDQDWEPVFARAADALREEVRRITGR
;
A
#
# COMPACT_ATOMS: atom_id res chain seq x y z
N MET A 1 -7.53 -24.67 -17.56
CA MET A 1 -7.17 -24.46 -18.99
C MET A 1 -5.91 -23.63 -19.02
N ASP A 2 -4.86 -24.14 -19.65
CA ASP A 2 -3.58 -23.45 -19.76
C ASP A 2 -3.77 -22.12 -20.53
N HIS A 3 -3.25 -21.02 -19.98
CA HIS A 3 -3.32 -19.68 -20.59
C HIS A 3 -2.73 -19.67 -22.00
N VAL A 4 -1.74 -20.52 -22.27
CA VAL A 4 -1.10 -20.67 -23.59
C VAL A 4 -2.08 -21.27 -24.60
N GLN A 5 -2.79 -22.34 -24.22
CA GLN A 5 -3.77 -22.99 -25.10
C GLN A 5 -4.96 -22.07 -25.42
N ALA A 6 -5.44 -21.30 -24.43
CA ALA A 6 -6.52 -20.33 -24.64
C ALA A 6 -6.12 -19.20 -25.61
N THR A 7 -4.88 -18.72 -25.51
CA THR A 7 -4.34 -17.70 -26.41
C THR A 7 -4.21 -18.24 -27.83
N ALA A 8 -3.60 -19.41 -28.02
CA ALA A 8 -3.46 -20.03 -29.34
C ALA A 8 -4.81 -20.32 -30.01
N SER A 9 -5.83 -20.74 -29.24
CA SER A 9 -7.18 -20.94 -29.77
C SER A 9 -7.82 -19.65 -30.27
N LEU A 10 -7.63 -18.54 -29.54
CA LEU A 10 -8.13 -17.23 -29.97
C LEU A 10 -7.38 -16.70 -31.19
N GLU A 11 -6.07 -16.93 -31.28
CA GLU A 11 -5.26 -16.57 -32.45
C GLU A 11 -5.71 -17.33 -33.71
N ALA A 12 -5.99 -18.64 -33.59
CA ALA A 12 -6.53 -19.45 -34.69
C ALA A 12 -7.95 -18.99 -35.10
N LEU A 13 -8.80 -18.63 -34.13
CA LEU A 13 -10.11 -18.05 -34.41
C LEU A 13 -9.97 -16.71 -35.15
N LEU A 14 -9.07 -15.83 -34.72
CA LEU A 14 -8.84 -14.54 -35.36
C LEU A 14 -8.18 -14.66 -36.74
N ALA A 15 -7.43 -15.75 -36.99
CA ALA A 15 -6.91 -16.04 -38.32
C ALA A 15 -8.02 -16.42 -39.32
N THR A 16 -9.07 -17.10 -38.85
CA THR A 16 -10.21 -17.50 -39.68
C THR A 16 -11.35 -16.46 -39.71
N ASN A 17 -11.48 -15.67 -38.64
CA ASN A 17 -12.44 -14.58 -38.49
C ASN A 17 -11.79 -13.33 -37.87
N PRO A 18 -11.03 -12.53 -38.65
CA PRO A 18 -10.28 -11.38 -38.13
C PRO A 18 -11.15 -10.20 -37.68
N ARG A 19 -12.47 -10.26 -37.96
CA ARG A 19 -13.45 -9.23 -37.61
C ARG A 19 -14.27 -9.56 -36.36
N ASP A 20 -13.94 -10.63 -35.65
CA ASP A 20 -14.63 -10.98 -34.41
C ASP A 20 -14.18 -10.06 -33.26
N GLY A 21 -15.02 -9.06 -32.95
CA GLY A 21 -14.71 -8.10 -31.88
C GLY A 21 -14.63 -8.73 -30.49
N ALA A 22 -15.43 -9.78 -30.22
CA ALA A 22 -15.43 -10.48 -28.94
C ALA A 22 -14.16 -11.31 -28.76
N ALA A 23 -13.70 -11.98 -29.82
CA ALA A 23 -12.44 -12.73 -29.81
C ALA A 23 -11.23 -11.81 -29.57
N TRP A 24 -11.18 -10.64 -30.23
CA TRP A 24 -10.17 -9.63 -29.97
C TRP A 24 -10.19 -9.15 -28.51
N SER A 25 -11.37 -8.87 -27.96
CA SER A 25 -11.48 -8.46 -26.55
C SER A 25 -11.06 -9.55 -25.58
N MET A 26 -11.37 -10.83 -25.86
CA MET A 26 -10.93 -11.95 -25.02
C MET A 26 -9.41 -12.12 -25.04
N LEU A 27 -8.79 -11.98 -26.21
CA LEU A 27 -7.33 -11.99 -26.35
C LEU A 27 -6.72 -10.83 -25.55
N GLY A 28 -7.30 -9.63 -25.65
CA GLY A 28 -6.90 -8.48 -24.86
C GLY A 28 -6.95 -8.73 -23.34
N HIS A 29 -8.02 -9.38 -22.88
CA HIS A 29 -8.15 -9.77 -21.47
C HIS A 29 -7.07 -10.76 -21.01
N LEU A 30 -6.73 -11.76 -21.83
CA LEU A 30 -5.63 -12.70 -21.53
C LEU A 30 -4.27 -11.99 -21.49
N LEU A 31 -4.02 -11.10 -22.45
CA LEU A 31 -2.78 -10.29 -22.49
C LEU A 31 -2.66 -9.38 -21.27
N ARG A 32 -3.76 -8.76 -20.83
CA ARG A 32 -3.79 -7.94 -19.60
C ARG A 32 -3.42 -8.78 -18.38
N ARG A 33 -4.02 -9.96 -18.22
CA ARG A 33 -3.68 -10.90 -17.14
C ARG A 33 -2.21 -11.36 -17.18
N ALA A 34 -1.61 -11.40 -18.37
CA ALA A 34 -0.18 -11.69 -18.56
C ALA A 34 0.73 -10.45 -18.43
N GLY A 35 0.20 -9.28 -18.06
CA GLY A 35 0.97 -8.03 -17.93
C GLY A 35 1.36 -7.37 -19.26
N LYS A 36 0.90 -7.89 -20.41
CA LYS A 36 1.20 -7.36 -21.75
C LYS A 36 0.22 -6.23 -22.11
N LEU A 37 0.27 -5.13 -21.34
CA LEU A 37 -0.74 -4.06 -21.36
C LEU A 37 -0.89 -3.37 -22.72
N ASN A 38 0.21 -3.07 -23.42
CA ASN A 38 0.14 -2.45 -24.76
C ASN A 38 -0.55 -3.37 -25.78
N GLY A 39 -0.27 -4.68 -25.73
CA GLY A 39 -0.96 -5.67 -26.55
C GLY A 39 -2.45 -5.76 -26.20
N ALA A 40 -2.78 -5.76 -24.91
CA ALA A 40 -4.17 -5.76 -24.45
C ALA A 40 -4.95 -4.56 -24.97
N ILE A 41 -4.39 -3.35 -24.85
CA ILE A 41 -4.98 -2.10 -25.36
C ILE A 41 -5.20 -2.18 -26.87
N ALA A 42 -4.21 -2.66 -27.63
CA ALA A 42 -4.33 -2.81 -29.09
C ALA A 42 -5.45 -3.80 -29.47
N CYS A 43 -5.53 -4.95 -28.79
CA CYS A 43 -6.59 -5.93 -29.00
C CYS A 43 -7.98 -5.36 -28.68
N HIS A 44 -8.16 -4.64 -27.57
CA HIS A 44 -9.46 -4.03 -27.27
C HIS A 44 -9.85 -2.96 -28.28
N ARG A 45 -8.92 -2.10 -28.72
CA ARG A 45 -9.17 -1.12 -29.79
C ARG A 45 -9.58 -1.78 -31.11
N ARG A 46 -8.92 -2.89 -31.47
CA ARG A 46 -9.29 -3.69 -32.64
C ARG A 46 -10.66 -4.34 -32.48
N GLY A 47 -11.00 -4.79 -31.27
CA GLY A 47 -12.34 -5.30 -30.97
C GLY A 47 -13.43 -4.24 -31.17
N LEU A 48 -13.17 -3.01 -30.75
CA LEU A 48 -14.08 -1.87 -30.90
C LEU A 48 -14.26 -1.41 -32.36
N GLU A 49 -13.28 -1.64 -33.24
CA GLU A 49 -13.44 -1.41 -34.69
C GLU A 49 -14.57 -2.25 -35.29
N PHE A 50 -14.78 -3.46 -34.76
CA PHE A 50 -15.80 -4.40 -35.25
C PHE A 50 -17.05 -4.48 -34.39
N ALA A 51 -17.00 -4.02 -33.14
CA ALA A 51 -18.12 -4.00 -32.21
C ALA A 51 -18.13 -2.71 -31.35
N PRO A 52 -18.32 -1.52 -31.96
CA PRO A 52 -18.20 -0.24 -31.27
C PRO A 52 -19.27 0.01 -30.20
N GLU A 53 -20.42 -0.67 -30.30
CA GLU A 53 -21.53 -0.56 -29.34
C GLU A 53 -21.44 -1.58 -28.19
N ASN A 54 -20.36 -2.36 -28.11
CA ASN A 54 -20.16 -3.31 -27.02
C ASN A 54 -19.53 -2.62 -25.79
N ALA A 55 -20.37 -2.29 -24.81
CA ALA A 55 -19.96 -1.61 -23.57
C ALA A 55 -18.90 -2.38 -22.76
N SER A 56 -18.92 -3.72 -22.80
CA SER A 56 -17.95 -4.55 -22.09
C SER A 56 -16.53 -4.41 -22.67
N ILE A 57 -16.39 -4.24 -23.99
CA ILE A 57 -15.07 -4.02 -24.61
C ILE A 57 -14.51 -2.65 -24.20
N TRP A 58 -15.35 -1.61 -24.16
CA TRP A 58 -14.97 -0.29 -23.66
C TRP A 58 -14.50 -0.33 -22.20
N SER A 59 -15.24 -1.05 -21.34
CA SER A 59 -14.86 -1.21 -19.93
C SER A 59 -13.54 -1.97 -19.77
N ASN A 60 -13.31 -3.03 -20.58
CA ASN A 60 -12.04 -3.77 -20.59
C ASN A 60 -10.86 -2.93 -21.10
N LEU A 61 -11.08 -2.11 -22.13
CA LEU A 61 -10.09 -1.12 -22.59
C LEU A 61 -9.73 -0.15 -21.46
N GLY A 62 -10.73 0.38 -20.76
CA GLY A 62 -10.54 1.26 -19.61
C GLY A 62 -9.67 0.60 -18.52
N ASN A 63 -9.97 -0.65 -18.15
CA ASN A 63 -9.17 -1.39 -17.17
C ASN A 63 -7.70 -1.55 -17.59
N ALA A 64 -7.45 -1.91 -18.85
CA ALA A 64 -6.09 -2.03 -19.38
C ALA A 64 -5.35 -0.68 -19.39
N LEU A 65 -6.05 0.42 -19.69
CA LEU A 65 -5.50 1.78 -19.67
C LEU A 65 -5.20 2.26 -18.25
N VAL A 66 -6.07 1.95 -17.27
CA VAL A 66 -5.80 2.22 -15.84
C VAL A 66 -4.52 1.54 -15.39
N GLU A 67 -4.34 0.25 -15.73
CA GLU A 67 -3.13 -0.52 -15.40
C GLU A 67 -1.89 0.02 -16.09
N ALA A 68 -2.03 0.55 -17.31
CA ALA A 68 -0.94 1.20 -18.05
C ALA A 68 -0.66 2.64 -17.58
N GLY A 69 -1.39 3.16 -16.58
CA GLY A 69 -1.25 4.53 -16.08
C GLY A 69 -1.82 5.62 -17.00
N ARG A 70 -2.54 5.25 -18.07
CA ARG A 70 -3.13 6.18 -19.06
C ARG A 70 -4.52 6.62 -18.62
N PHE A 71 -4.59 7.39 -17.55
CA PHE A 71 -5.84 7.64 -16.83
C PHE A 71 -6.89 8.41 -17.63
N ASP A 72 -6.52 9.45 -18.38
CA ASP A 72 -7.51 10.23 -19.15
C ASP A 72 -8.17 9.39 -20.24
N GLU A 73 -7.39 8.57 -20.95
CA GLU A 73 -7.93 7.63 -21.93
C GLU A 73 -8.79 6.55 -21.27
N ALA A 74 -8.40 6.08 -20.08
CA ALA A 74 -9.20 5.11 -19.33
C ALA A 74 -10.57 5.68 -18.94
N LEU A 75 -10.60 6.93 -18.48
CA LEU A 75 -11.82 7.63 -18.12
C LEU A 75 -12.74 7.84 -19.33
N ALA A 76 -12.17 8.18 -20.50
CA ALA A 76 -12.93 8.26 -21.74
C ALA A 76 -13.54 6.91 -22.11
N ALA A 77 -12.76 5.82 -22.06
CA ALA A 77 -13.24 4.48 -22.36
C ALA A 77 -14.34 4.01 -21.39
N HIS A 78 -14.18 4.22 -20.08
CA HIS A 78 -15.23 3.92 -19.11
C HIS A 78 -16.46 4.82 -19.26
N GLY A 79 -16.27 6.08 -19.68
CA GLY A 79 -17.36 6.98 -20.03
C GLY A 79 -18.23 6.44 -21.15
N GLU A 80 -17.62 5.86 -22.20
CA GLU A 80 -18.37 5.21 -23.27
C GLU A 80 -19.11 3.94 -22.83
N ALA A 81 -18.47 3.11 -21.98
CA ALA A 81 -19.15 1.95 -21.40
C ALA A 81 -20.40 2.37 -20.61
N LEU A 82 -20.32 3.44 -19.81
CA LEU A 82 -21.44 3.99 -19.06
C LEU A 82 -22.46 4.74 -19.93
N ARG A 83 -22.07 5.30 -21.08
CA ARG A 83 -23.02 5.90 -22.01
C ARG A 83 -23.91 4.81 -22.64
N LEU A 84 -23.33 3.67 -22.99
CA LEU A 84 -24.03 2.52 -23.56
C LEU A 84 -24.87 1.80 -22.51
N GLU A 85 -24.34 1.61 -21.30
CA GLU A 85 -25.02 0.94 -20.19
C GLU A 85 -24.84 1.70 -18.86
N PRO A 86 -25.69 2.71 -18.58
CA PRO A 86 -25.49 3.64 -17.45
C PRO A 86 -25.58 3.03 -16.06
N HIS A 87 -26.30 1.91 -15.92
CA HIS A 87 -26.64 1.33 -14.61
C HIS A 87 -25.92 0.00 -14.35
N THR A 88 -24.95 -0.40 -15.17
CA THR A 88 -24.20 -1.63 -14.98
C THR A 88 -23.23 -1.48 -13.79
N PRO A 89 -23.41 -2.22 -12.67
CA PRO A 89 -22.63 -2.02 -11.44
C PRO A 89 -21.12 -2.17 -11.64
N THR A 90 -20.69 -3.13 -12.47
CA THR A 90 -19.28 -3.33 -12.82
C THR A 90 -18.68 -2.12 -13.52
N PHE A 91 -19.43 -1.41 -14.37
CA PHE A 91 -18.92 -0.24 -15.10
C PHE A 91 -18.83 0.98 -14.19
N LEU A 92 -19.82 1.16 -13.30
CA LEU A 92 -19.77 2.17 -12.25
C LEU A 92 -18.56 1.94 -11.34
N PHE A 93 -18.32 0.71 -10.91
CA PHE A 93 -17.15 0.35 -10.11
C PHE A 93 -15.84 0.64 -10.84
N ASN A 94 -15.66 0.17 -12.08
CA ASN A 94 -14.43 0.39 -12.83
C ASN A 94 -14.16 1.89 -13.07
N ASN A 95 -15.18 2.69 -13.38
CA ASN A 95 -15.04 4.14 -13.51
C ASN A 95 -14.65 4.80 -12.18
N ALA A 96 -15.22 4.36 -11.05
CA ALA A 96 -14.89 4.89 -9.72
C ALA A 96 -13.41 4.66 -9.38
N VAL A 97 -12.93 3.44 -9.65
CA VAL A 97 -11.53 3.06 -9.50
C VAL A 97 -10.63 3.92 -10.40
N ALA A 98 -11.03 4.12 -11.67
CA ALA A 98 -10.27 4.95 -12.61
C ALA A 98 -10.18 6.41 -12.14
N LEU A 99 -11.30 7.02 -11.75
CA LEU A 99 -11.34 8.39 -11.20
C LEU A 99 -10.44 8.52 -9.97
N ARG A 100 -10.53 7.55 -9.05
CA ARG A 100 -9.72 7.56 -7.82
C ARG A 100 -8.23 7.42 -8.11
N LYS A 101 -7.85 6.49 -8.99
CA LYS A 101 -6.44 6.27 -9.39
C LYS A 101 -5.87 7.46 -10.19
N ALA A 102 -6.73 8.24 -10.84
CA ALA A 102 -6.40 9.51 -11.49
C ALA A 102 -6.33 10.72 -10.52
N GLY A 103 -6.57 10.52 -9.22
CA GLY A 103 -6.58 11.61 -8.23
C GLY A 103 -7.85 12.49 -8.26
N ARG A 104 -8.88 12.11 -9.01
CA ARG A 104 -10.14 12.87 -9.19
C ARG A 104 -11.17 12.53 -8.11
N PHE A 105 -10.77 12.65 -6.82
CA PHE A 105 -11.56 12.16 -5.68
C PHE A 105 -12.95 12.79 -5.57
N LYS A 106 -13.09 14.09 -5.83
CA LYS A 106 -14.41 14.76 -5.79
C LYS A 106 -15.39 14.12 -6.77
N GLU A 107 -14.90 13.76 -7.95
CA GLU A 107 -15.70 13.14 -9.01
C GLU A 107 -16.00 11.67 -8.69
N THR A 108 -15.04 10.95 -8.10
CA THR A 108 -15.30 9.61 -7.53
C THR A 108 -16.47 9.66 -6.55
N LEU A 109 -16.46 10.60 -5.60
CA LEU A 109 -17.51 10.73 -4.59
C LEU A 109 -18.86 11.11 -5.20
N ALA A 110 -18.89 12.07 -6.14
CA ALA A 110 -20.10 12.51 -6.81
C ALA A 110 -20.74 11.36 -7.61
N MET A 111 -19.93 10.58 -8.34
CA MET A 111 -20.42 9.46 -9.13
C MET A 111 -20.94 8.33 -8.24
N ILE A 112 -20.23 7.96 -7.17
CA ILE A 112 -20.70 6.93 -6.22
C ILE A 112 -22.00 7.37 -5.54
N ALA A 113 -22.13 8.66 -5.19
CA ALA A 113 -23.37 9.19 -4.63
C ALA A 113 -24.54 9.09 -5.61
N ARG A 114 -24.31 9.40 -6.90
CA ARG A 114 -25.31 9.23 -7.96
C ARG A 114 -25.72 7.77 -8.13
N ALA A 115 -24.74 6.87 -8.24
CA ALA A 115 -24.98 5.42 -8.36
C ALA A 115 -25.82 4.89 -7.18
N ALA A 116 -25.53 5.32 -5.96
CA ALA A 116 -26.31 4.94 -4.79
C ALA A 116 -27.75 5.47 -4.83
N ALA A 117 -27.96 6.72 -5.26
CA ALA A 117 -29.29 7.31 -5.40
C ALA A 117 -30.15 6.60 -6.47
N GLU A 118 -29.51 6.02 -7.48
CA GLU A 118 -30.15 5.22 -8.54
C GLU A 118 -30.32 3.74 -8.18
N GLY A 119 -30.01 3.34 -6.94
CA GLY A 119 -30.16 1.96 -6.46
C GLY A 119 -29.01 1.01 -6.79
N ALA A 120 -27.89 1.51 -7.31
CA ALA A 120 -26.69 0.73 -7.64
C ALA A 120 -25.63 0.76 -6.52
N ALA A 121 -26.05 0.77 -5.25
CA ALA A 121 -25.13 0.76 -4.11
C ALA A 121 -24.55 -0.65 -3.89
N THR A 122 -23.23 -0.81 -3.97
CA THR A 122 -22.53 -2.08 -3.68
C THR A 122 -21.45 -1.91 -2.60
N PRO A 123 -21.06 -2.98 -1.89
CA PRO A 123 -19.93 -2.93 -0.95
C PRO A 123 -18.63 -2.46 -1.59
N GLU A 124 -18.38 -2.81 -2.85
CA GLU A 124 -17.19 -2.38 -3.61
C GLU A 124 -17.19 -0.88 -3.87
N LEU A 125 -18.34 -0.29 -4.25
CA LEU A 125 -18.45 1.15 -4.40
C LEU A 125 -18.32 1.88 -3.05
N ARG A 126 -18.86 1.31 -1.97
CA ARG A 126 -18.67 1.86 -0.62
C ARG A 126 -17.20 1.82 -0.21
N TRP A 127 -16.47 0.77 -0.55
CA TRP A 127 -15.03 0.68 -0.35
C TRP A 127 -14.26 1.75 -1.13
N GLU A 128 -14.55 1.95 -2.42
CA GLU A 128 -13.91 3.01 -3.20
C GLU A 128 -14.23 4.41 -2.64
N ARG A 129 -15.44 4.61 -2.10
CA ARG A 129 -15.83 5.84 -1.37
C ARG A 129 -15.01 6.04 -0.11
N ALA A 130 -14.78 4.97 0.67
CA ALA A 130 -13.92 5.00 1.86
C ALA A 130 -12.52 5.49 1.50
N LEU A 131 -11.90 4.87 0.49
CA LEU A 131 -10.56 5.23 0.04
C LEU A 131 -10.49 6.67 -0.43
N ALA A 132 -11.47 7.15 -1.21
CA ALA A 132 -11.51 8.53 -1.66
C ALA A 132 -11.67 9.52 -0.49
N ARG A 133 -12.54 9.24 0.49
CA ARG A 133 -12.75 10.06 1.69
C ARG A 133 -11.50 10.13 2.56
N LEU A 134 -10.90 8.98 2.86
CA LEU A 134 -9.66 8.91 3.63
C LEU A 134 -8.53 9.67 2.91
N GLN A 135 -8.42 9.55 1.59
CA GLN A 135 -7.39 10.24 0.82
C GLN A 135 -7.45 11.78 0.94
N ILE A 136 -8.66 12.34 1.02
CA ILE A 136 -8.89 13.79 1.13
C ILE A 136 -9.03 14.28 2.57
N GLY A 137 -8.88 13.40 3.57
CA GLY A 137 -8.91 13.77 4.98
C GLY A 137 -10.29 13.72 5.65
N ASP A 138 -11.33 13.25 4.97
CA ASP A 138 -12.67 13.02 5.55
C ASP A 138 -12.69 11.70 6.34
N TYR A 139 -11.98 11.67 7.47
CA TYR A 139 -11.72 10.44 8.21
C TYR A 139 -12.97 9.85 8.88
N VAL A 140 -13.86 10.69 9.42
CA VAL A 140 -15.06 10.22 10.12
C VAL A 140 -15.94 9.39 9.17
N HIS A 141 -16.30 9.96 8.01
CA HIS A 141 -17.09 9.23 7.03
C HIS A 141 -16.26 8.16 6.30
N GLY A 142 -14.97 8.42 6.10
CA GLY A 142 -14.04 7.48 5.48
C GLY A 142 -13.94 6.16 6.24
N PHE A 143 -13.71 6.20 7.55
CA PHE A 143 -13.65 5.00 8.39
C PHE A 143 -15.00 4.31 8.54
N SER A 144 -16.11 5.06 8.56
CA SER A 144 -17.45 4.46 8.49
C SER A 144 -17.61 3.62 7.23
N ASP A 145 -17.23 4.13 6.06
CA ASP A 145 -17.27 3.36 4.82
C ASP A 145 -16.21 2.26 4.74
N TYR A 146 -15.08 2.44 5.40
CA TYR A 146 -13.95 1.50 5.41
C TYR A 146 -14.37 0.12 5.92
N GLU A 147 -15.41 0.03 6.76
CA GLU A 147 -15.99 -1.23 7.22
C GLU A 147 -16.54 -2.12 6.09
N ALA A 148 -16.85 -1.55 4.91
CA ALA A 148 -17.25 -2.34 3.74
C ALA A 148 -16.21 -3.42 3.37
N ARG A 149 -14.92 -3.17 3.67
CA ARG A 149 -13.82 -4.11 3.40
C ARG A 149 -14.02 -5.48 4.05
N ARG A 150 -14.70 -5.54 5.20
CA ARG A 150 -14.95 -6.79 5.93
C ARG A 150 -15.80 -7.79 5.17
N GLY A 151 -16.59 -7.32 4.20
CA GLY A 151 -17.36 -8.17 3.29
C GLY A 151 -16.65 -8.51 1.97
N LEU A 152 -15.47 -7.94 1.71
CA LEU A 152 -14.76 -8.15 0.44
C LEU A 152 -13.86 -9.38 0.51
N ALA A 153 -13.92 -10.21 -0.54
CA ALA A 153 -13.09 -11.41 -0.66
C ALA A 153 -11.58 -11.10 -0.60
N ALA A 154 -11.16 -9.93 -1.10
CA ALA A 154 -9.77 -9.47 -1.07
C ALA A 154 -9.22 -9.26 0.35
N TYR A 155 -10.09 -9.18 1.37
CA TYR A 155 -9.74 -8.96 2.78
C TYR A 155 -10.18 -10.14 3.66
N HIS A 156 -10.17 -11.35 3.10
CA HIS A 156 -10.50 -12.61 3.79
C HIS A 156 -11.91 -12.68 4.41
N GLY A 157 -12.79 -11.74 4.06
CA GLY A 157 -14.24 -11.84 4.25
C GLY A 157 -14.68 -12.24 5.66
N ARG A 158 -14.35 -11.43 6.68
CA ARG A 158 -14.90 -11.60 8.03
C ARG A 158 -16.08 -10.64 8.23
N PRO A 159 -17.32 -11.04 7.87
CA PRO A 159 -18.47 -10.15 7.89
C PRO A 159 -18.76 -9.63 9.29
N PRO A 160 -19.56 -8.55 9.40
CA PRO A 160 -20.08 -8.08 10.68
C PRO A 160 -20.73 -9.20 11.50
N SER A 161 -20.56 -9.11 12.81
CA SER A 161 -20.97 -10.12 13.78
C SER A 161 -21.74 -9.47 14.92
N GLU A 162 -22.66 -10.21 15.55
CA GLU A 162 -23.37 -9.74 16.74
C GLU A 162 -22.41 -9.49 17.93
N ARG A 163 -21.20 -10.05 17.87
CA ARG A 163 -20.14 -9.85 18.86
C ARG A 163 -19.23 -8.67 18.54
N ASP A 164 -19.49 -7.92 17.46
CA ASP A 164 -18.65 -6.78 17.10
C ASP A 164 -18.63 -5.75 18.24
N TRP A 165 -17.42 -5.44 18.69
CA TRP A 165 -17.19 -4.44 19.71
C TRP A 165 -17.42 -3.05 19.13
N ASN A 166 -18.28 -2.27 19.79
CA ASN A 166 -18.64 -0.91 19.38
C ASN A 166 -17.64 0.16 19.83
N GLY A 167 -16.48 -0.24 20.38
CA GLY A 167 -15.50 0.69 20.92
C GLY A 167 -15.91 1.31 22.27
N GLY A 168 -16.91 0.80 22.98
CA GLY A 168 -17.29 1.21 24.34
C GLY A 168 -16.47 0.53 25.45
N PRO A 169 -16.77 0.80 26.74
CA PRO A 169 -16.18 0.05 27.86
C PRO A 169 -16.31 -1.46 27.69
N LEU A 170 -15.27 -2.20 28.07
CA LEU A 170 -15.26 -3.66 28.07
C LEU A 170 -15.84 -4.21 29.37
N ASP A 171 -15.74 -3.49 30.49
CA ASP A 171 -16.31 -3.87 31.80
C ASP A 171 -15.90 -5.29 32.24
N GLY A 172 -14.63 -5.64 32.03
CA GLY A 172 -14.06 -6.96 32.34
C GLY A 172 -14.22 -8.01 31.23
N ARG A 173 -14.96 -7.71 30.15
CA ARG A 173 -15.11 -8.61 28.99
C ARG A 173 -13.78 -8.85 28.27
N THR A 174 -13.72 -9.98 27.58
CA THR A 174 -12.59 -10.41 26.76
C THR A 174 -12.83 -9.98 25.30
N LEU A 175 -11.98 -9.09 24.80
CA LEU A 175 -11.92 -8.64 23.42
C LEU A 175 -10.95 -9.52 22.62
N TYR A 176 -11.43 -10.13 21.54
CA TYR A 176 -10.58 -10.68 20.49
C TYR A 176 -10.31 -9.62 19.41
N LEU A 177 -9.07 -9.13 19.37
CA LEU A 177 -8.61 -8.15 18.39
C LEU A 177 -7.84 -8.86 17.28
N PHE A 178 -8.44 -8.97 16.10
CA PHE A 178 -7.87 -9.74 14.99
C PHE A 178 -7.19 -8.86 13.93
N THR A 179 -6.14 -9.39 13.29
CA THR A 179 -5.44 -8.75 12.17
C THR A 179 -5.97 -9.30 10.84
N GLU A 180 -6.35 -8.41 9.92
CA GLU A 180 -6.81 -8.80 8.57
C GLU A 180 -5.93 -8.23 7.44
N GLN A 181 -5.13 -7.21 7.74
CA GLN A 181 -4.28 -6.51 6.77
C GLN A 181 -2.78 -6.75 7.04
N GLY A 182 -1.92 -6.15 6.22
CA GLY A 182 -0.48 -6.42 6.22
C GLY A 182 0.27 -5.83 7.42
N PHE A 183 1.59 -6.06 7.45
CA PHE A 183 2.44 -5.63 8.57
C PHE A 183 2.41 -4.10 8.81
N GLY A 184 2.37 -3.30 7.73
CA GLY A 184 2.31 -1.84 7.85
C GLY A 184 1.05 -1.36 8.56
N ASP A 185 -0.10 -1.96 8.23
CA ASP A 185 -1.39 -1.67 8.84
C ASP A 185 -1.44 -2.12 10.31
N ALA A 186 -0.86 -3.28 10.63
CA ALA A 186 -0.74 -3.75 12.00
C ALA A 186 0.14 -2.82 12.87
N ILE A 187 1.27 -2.34 12.34
CA ILE A 187 2.12 -1.35 13.02
C ILE A 187 1.41 0.01 13.15
N LEU A 188 0.70 0.43 12.10
CA LEU A 188 -0.08 1.67 12.10
C LEU A 188 -1.14 1.63 13.20
N ALA A 189 -1.94 0.58 13.27
CA ALA A 189 -3.07 0.45 14.17
C ALA A 189 -2.66 0.05 15.60
N ALA A 190 -1.43 -0.43 15.83
CA ALA A 190 -0.91 -0.67 17.17
C ALA A 190 -0.98 0.57 18.08
N ARG A 191 -0.97 1.79 17.50
CA ARG A 191 -1.17 3.07 18.22
C ARG A 191 -2.47 3.17 19.02
N TYR A 192 -3.48 2.38 18.67
CA TYR A 192 -4.76 2.39 19.37
C TYR A 192 -4.79 1.43 20.57
N MET A 193 -3.77 0.58 20.74
CA MET A 193 -3.75 -0.41 21.82
C MET A 193 -3.87 0.22 23.22
N PRO A 194 -3.17 1.33 23.55
CA PRO A 194 -3.37 1.99 24.84
C PRO A 194 -4.85 2.39 25.07
N LEU A 195 -5.51 2.96 24.06
CA LEU A 195 -6.91 3.36 24.16
C LEU A 195 -7.86 2.16 24.30
N VAL A 196 -7.51 1.00 23.73
CA VAL A 196 -8.25 -0.25 23.93
C VAL A 196 -8.11 -0.73 25.38
N ARG A 197 -6.88 -0.69 25.94
CA ARG A 197 -6.61 -1.10 27.33
C ARG A 197 -7.35 -0.23 28.34
N GLU A 198 -7.48 1.07 28.07
CA GLU A 198 -8.27 2.01 28.88
C GLU A 198 -9.74 1.63 28.99
N ARG A 199 -10.27 0.77 28.10
CA ARG A 199 -11.68 0.32 28.16
C ARG A 199 -11.92 -0.75 29.22
N GLY A 200 -10.88 -1.23 29.91
CA GLY A 200 -11.01 -2.06 31.11
C GLY A 200 -11.55 -3.46 30.83
N GLY A 201 -10.70 -4.36 30.33
CA GLY A 201 -11.02 -5.75 30.01
C GLY A 201 -9.79 -6.55 29.61
N ARG A 202 -10.00 -7.80 29.17
CA ARG A 202 -8.93 -8.66 28.66
C ARG A 202 -8.81 -8.54 27.14
N VAL A 203 -7.59 -8.48 26.61
CA VAL A 203 -7.32 -8.36 25.17
C VAL A 203 -6.54 -9.57 24.69
N LEU A 204 -7.17 -10.35 23.81
CA LEU A 204 -6.53 -11.41 23.02
C LEU A 204 -6.17 -10.80 21.67
N TYR A 205 -4.89 -10.66 21.36
CA TYR A 205 -4.43 -10.00 20.15
C TYR A 205 -3.87 -11.01 19.16
N ASP A 206 -4.49 -11.07 17.98
CA ASP A 206 -3.94 -11.80 16.85
C ASP A 206 -2.74 -11.04 16.27
N CYS A 207 -1.55 -11.64 16.25
CA CYS A 207 -0.35 -10.95 15.82
C CYS A 207 0.44 -11.79 14.83
N HIS A 208 0.70 -11.19 13.66
CA HIS A 208 1.68 -11.66 12.69
C HIS A 208 2.98 -12.11 13.40
N PRO A 209 3.46 -13.35 13.16
CA PRO A 209 4.67 -13.87 13.81
C PRO A 209 5.88 -12.94 13.72
N GLU A 210 6.06 -12.29 12.56
CA GLU A 210 7.16 -11.36 12.26
C GLU A 210 7.10 -10.05 13.05
N LEU A 211 5.94 -9.73 13.65
CA LEU A 211 5.73 -8.54 14.48
C LEU A 211 5.76 -8.85 15.98
N ARG A 212 5.76 -10.13 16.39
CA ARG A 212 5.58 -10.52 17.80
C ARG A 212 6.60 -9.89 18.74
N ARG A 213 7.89 -9.95 18.39
CA ARG A 213 8.94 -9.37 19.25
C ARG A 213 8.81 -7.85 19.34
N VAL A 214 8.60 -7.17 18.21
CA VAL A 214 8.57 -5.70 18.17
C VAL A 214 7.32 -5.11 18.83
N LEU A 215 6.21 -5.86 18.84
CA LEU A 215 4.94 -5.48 19.48
C LEU A 215 4.74 -6.13 20.85
N SER A 216 5.75 -6.80 21.42
CA SER A 216 5.63 -7.49 22.71
C SER A 216 5.31 -6.56 23.89
N GLY A 217 5.67 -5.28 23.78
CA GLY A 217 5.42 -4.25 24.80
C GLY A 217 4.00 -3.67 24.79
N LEU A 218 3.10 -4.17 23.94
CA LEU A 218 1.73 -3.64 23.81
C LEU A 218 0.83 -3.87 25.05
N GLY A 219 1.25 -4.70 26.00
CA GLY A 219 0.52 -4.94 27.25
C GLY A 219 -0.80 -5.70 27.06
N VAL A 220 -0.88 -6.57 26.06
CA VAL A 220 -2.03 -7.46 25.81
C VAL A 220 -1.98 -8.70 26.73
N ASP A 221 -3.13 -9.33 26.98
CA ASP A 221 -3.22 -10.47 27.90
C ASP A 221 -2.83 -11.80 27.25
N ALA A 222 -2.99 -11.91 25.93
CA ALA A 222 -2.49 -13.04 25.15
C ALA A 222 -2.20 -12.61 23.71
N VAL A 223 -1.15 -13.20 23.13
CA VAL A 223 -0.83 -13.06 21.71
C VAL A 223 -1.14 -14.38 21.01
N LEU A 224 -1.95 -14.30 19.95
CA LEU A 224 -2.38 -15.43 19.13
C LEU A 224 -1.65 -15.42 17.78
N GLN A 225 -1.71 -16.54 17.06
CA GLN A 225 -1.27 -16.61 15.68
C GLN A 225 -2.44 -16.38 14.72
N PRO A 226 -2.22 -15.66 13.60
CA PRO A 226 -3.24 -15.51 12.58
C PRO A 226 -3.67 -16.87 12.05
N GLY A 227 -4.97 -17.12 12.09
CA GLY A 227 -5.59 -18.37 11.64
C GLY A 227 -5.80 -19.42 12.73
N ASP A 228 -5.22 -19.26 13.93
CA ASP A 228 -5.56 -20.12 15.06
C ASP A 228 -6.99 -19.84 15.53
N ALA A 229 -7.71 -20.88 15.96
CA ALA A 229 -8.98 -20.69 16.62
C ALA A 229 -8.74 -19.93 17.94
N PRO A 230 -9.33 -18.74 18.13
CA PRO A 230 -9.11 -17.99 19.36
C PRO A 230 -9.73 -18.75 20.55
N PRO A 231 -9.17 -18.60 21.76
CA PRO A 231 -9.86 -18.96 23.01
C PRO A 231 -11.23 -18.29 23.12
N ALA A 232 -12.04 -18.68 24.11
CA ALA A 232 -13.32 -18.03 24.36
C ALA A 232 -13.16 -16.50 24.55
N PHE A 233 -13.99 -15.74 23.84
CA PHE A 233 -14.04 -14.28 23.89
C PHE A 233 -15.50 -13.80 23.87
N ASP A 234 -15.74 -12.60 24.41
CA ASP A 234 -17.08 -12.01 24.54
C ASP A 234 -17.41 -11.10 23.35
N VAL A 235 -16.43 -10.30 22.92
CA VAL A 235 -16.56 -9.35 21.81
C VAL A 235 -15.33 -9.40 20.90
N GLU A 236 -15.48 -8.95 19.65
CA GLU A 236 -14.40 -8.96 18.66
C GLU A 236 -14.29 -7.63 17.91
N ALA A 237 -13.10 -7.32 17.43
CA ALA A 237 -12.89 -6.19 16.52
C ALA A 237 -11.75 -6.48 15.55
N SER A 238 -11.89 -5.97 14.32
CA SER A 238 -10.75 -5.85 13.42
C SER A 238 -9.83 -4.75 13.93
N GLN A 239 -8.53 -5.01 13.94
CA GLN A 239 -7.54 -4.00 14.30
C GLN A 239 -7.65 -2.74 13.41
N MET A 240 -8.03 -2.92 12.15
CA MET A 240 -8.18 -1.82 11.19
C MET A 240 -9.52 -1.09 11.29
N SER A 241 -10.42 -1.53 12.17
CA SER A 241 -11.63 -0.78 12.54
C SER A 241 -11.38 0.19 13.71
N LEU A 242 -10.27 0.04 14.46
CA LEU A 242 -9.94 0.88 15.62
C LEU A 242 -9.95 2.39 15.30
N PRO A 243 -9.37 2.88 14.18
CA PRO A 243 -9.43 4.31 13.87
C PRO A 243 -10.86 4.87 13.83
N GLY A 244 -11.81 4.10 13.29
CA GLY A 244 -13.22 4.45 13.24
C GLY A 244 -13.90 4.36 14.62
N LEU A 245 -13.64 3.29 15.37
CA LEU A 245 -14.18 3.06 16.72
C LEU A 245 -13.76 4.16 17.72
N PHE A 246 -12.58 4.75 17.52
CA PHE A 246 -12.09 5.86 18.33
C PHE A 246 -12.34 7.25 17.71
N GLY A 247 -13.12 7.33 16.62
CA GLY A 247 -13.51 8.62 16.03
C GLY A 247 -12.32 9.43 15.52
N THR A 248 -11.30 8.79 14.97
CA THR A 248 -10.06 9.44 14.55
C THR A 248 -10.31 10.47 13.46
N THR A 249 -9.75 11.66 13.64
CA THR A 249 -9.70 12.74 12.67
C THR A 249 -8.24 13.06 12.33
N LEU A 250 -8.00 13.88 11.31
CA LEU A 250 -6.63 14.36 11.00
C LEU A 250 -5.95 15.04 12.20
N ALA A 251 -6.73 15.69 13.09
CA ALA A 251 -6.23 16.40 14.25
C ALA A 251 -6.08 15.51 15.50
N SER A 252 -6.64 14.30 15.48
CA SER A 252 -6.72 13.42 16.66
C SER A 252 -6.06 12.06 16.44
N VAL A 253 -5.18 11.93 15.45
CA VAL A 253 -4.38 10.71 15.24
C VAL A 253 -3.55 10.45 16.50
N PRO A 254 -3.71 9.31 17.20
CA PRO A 254 -2.90 9.00 18.37
C PRO A 254 -1.41 8.90 18.00
N PRO A 255 -0.47 9.24 18.90
CA PRO A 255 0.95 9.05 18.64
C PRO A 255 1.29 7.56 18.50
N PRO A 256 2.39 7.19 17.80
CA PRO A 256 2.84 5.80 17.78
C PRO A 256 3.09 5.25 19.19
N VAL A 257 2.85 3.94 19.38
CA VAL A 257 3.29 3.24 20.59
C VAL A 257 4.80 3.12 20.65
N THR A 258 5.35 3.02 21.86
CA THR A 258 6.73 2.60 22.07
C THR A 258 6.89 1.14 21.63
N LEU A 259 7.72 0.91 20.62
CA LEU A 259 8.04 -0.42 20.13
C LEU A 259 9.12 -1.08 20.99
N THR A 260 9.05 -2.40 21.15
CA THR A 260 10.08 -3.16 21.86
C THR A 260 11.20 -3.54 20.90
N VAL A 261 12.43 -3.12 21.18
CA VAL A 261 13.62 -3.56 20.42
C VAL A 261 14.53 -4.35 21.37
N PRO A 262 14.57 -5.69 21.28
CA PRO A 262 15.37 -6.53 22.17
C PRO A 262 16.86 -6.22 22.10
N ASP A 263 17.57 -6.37 23.24
CA ASP A 263 19.02 -6.14 23.32
C ASP A 263 19.83 -7.06 22.41
N SER A 264 19.35 -8.28 22.16
CA SER A 264 19.96 -9.20 21.20
C SER A 264 19.95 -8.62 19.78
N SER A 265 18.83 -8.02 19.36
CA SER A 265 18.71 -7.34 18.06
C SER A 265 19.58 -6.08 18.01
N ARG A 266 19.65 -5.29 19.09
CA ARG A 266 20.56 -4.13 19.19
C ARG A 266 22.02 -4.53 19.08
N THR A 267 22.41 -5.62 19.74
CA THR A 267 23.77 -6.17 19.68
C THR A 267 24.13 -6.63 18.28
N LYS A 268 23.22 -7.37 17.62
CA LYS A 268 23.34 -7.79 16.22
C LYS A 268 23.53 -6.59 15.29
N ALA A 269 22.70 -5.55 15.45
CA ALA A 269 22.81 -4.32 14.66
C ALA A 269 24.13 -3.56 14.90
N ALA A 270 24.56 -3.42 16.15
CA ALA A 270 25.83 -2.78 16.50
C ALA A 270 27.03 -3.50 15.91
N HIS A 271 27.05 -4.85 15.97
CA HIS A 271 28.08 -5.66 15.33
C HIS A 271 28.05 -5.48 13.80
N ARG A 272 26.87 -5.50 13.20
CA ARG A 272 26.71 -5.47 11.74
C ARG A 272 27.09 -4.14 11.10
N LEU A 273 26.75 -3.02 11.74
CA LEU A 273 27.03 -1.68 11.21
C LEU A 273 28.34 -1.09 11.74
N GLY A 274 28.88 -1.62 12.84
CA GLY A 274 30.13 -1.17 13.44
C GLY A 274 30.09 0.29 13.93
N ALA A 275 31.27 0.83 14.24
CA ALA A 275 31.44 2.19 14.71
C ALA A 275 31.03 3.23 13.65
N ARG A 276 30.44 4.34 14.10
CA ARG A 276 30.09 5.46 13.23
C ARG A 276 31.34 6.15 12.75
N GLU A 277 31.43 6.39 11.44
CA GLU A 277 32.52 7.14 10.87
C GLU A 277 32.21 8.64 10.93
N PRO A 278 33.16 9.47 11.42
CA PRO A 278 32.96 10.91 11.51
C PRO A 278 32.62 11.53 10.15
N GLY A 279 31.61 12.40 10.13
CA GLY A 279 31.19 13.11 8.92
C GLY A 279 30.46 12.24 7.88
N THR A 280 29.98 11.05 8.28
CA THR A 280 29.16 10.20 7.41
C THR A 280 27.71 10.09 7.89
N LEU A 281 26.77 10.08 6.95
CA LEU A 281 25.36 9.84 7.16
C LEU A 281 25.02 8.42 6.72
N ARG A 282 24.48 7.62 7.64
CA ARG A 282 24.03 6.25 7.35
C ARG A 282 22.58 6.29 6.85
N VAL A 283 22.39 6.01 5.58
CA VAL A 283 21.09 6.09 4.91
C VAL A 283 20.57 4.68 4.57
N GLY A 284 19.44 4.31 5.15
CA GLY A 284 18.71 3.10 4.79
C GLY A 284 17.94 3.27 3.49
N ILE A 285 17.92 2.24 2.63
CA ILE A 285 17.13 2.23 1.40
C ILE A 285 16.24 1.00 1.27
N VAL A 286 15.06 1.20 0.68
CA VAL A 286 14.08 0.15 0.29
C VAL A 286 13.39 0.61 -0.99
N TRP A 287 13.46 -0.18 -2.06
CA TRP A 287 12.98 0.20 -3.39
C TRP A 287 11.74 -0.57 -3.86
N SER A 288 11.32 -1.57 -3.09
CA SER A 288 10.12 -2.36 -3.38
C SER A 288 9.54 -2.94 -2.10
N GLY A 289 8.22 -3.16 -2.08
CA GLY A 289 7.57 -3.92 -1.02
C GLY A 289 7.24 -5.35 -1.44
N ARG A 290 6.19 -5.92 -0.83
CA ARG A 290 5.73 -7.28 -1.14
C ARG A 290 5.31 -7.39 -2.61
N VAL A 291 5.97 -8.25 -3.38
CA VAL A 291 5.72 -8.42 -4.83
C VAL A 291 4.33 -8.98 -5.16
N THR A 292 3.71 -9.71 -4.23
CA THR A 292 2.34 -10.24 -4.41
C THR A 292 1.25 -9.20 -4.09
N PHE A 293 1.62 -7.99 -3.66
CA PHE A 293 0.67 -6.91 -3.46
C PHE A 293 0.32 -6.29 -4.80
N GLY A 294 -0.98 -6.25 -5.16
CA GLY A 294 -1.43 -5.92 -6.51
C GLY A 294 -0.97 -4.55 -7.04
N ASP A 295 -0.88 -3.54 -6.18
CA ASP A 295 -0.44 -2.19 -6.57
C ASP A 295 1.10 -1.99 -6.45
N ASN A 296 1.88 -3.04 -6.16
CA ASN A 296 3.33 -2.91 -5.97
C ASN A 296 4.05 -2.36 -7.22
N GLY A 297 3.62 -2.74 -8.42
CA GLY A 297 4.22 -2.27 -9.68
C GLY A 297 4.13 -0.76 -9.91
N ARG A 298 3.22 -0.05 -9.21
CA ARG A 298 3.07 1.41 -9.32
C ARG A 298 3.96 2.17 -8.34
N ARG A 299 4.31 1.54 -7.23
CA ARG A 299 5.07 2.16 -6.13
C ARG A 299 6.53 1.73 -6.09
N ALA A 300 6.82 0.51 -6.54
CA ALA A 300 8.17 -0.02 -6.58
C ALA A 300 8.97 0.64 -7.71
N THR A 301 10.26 0.72 -7.49
CA THR A 301 11.25 1.16 -8.48
C THR A 301 12.40 0.15 -8.52
N SER A 302 13.57 0.56 -8.99
CA SER A 302 14.76 -0.29 -9.03
C SER A 302 15.85 0.27 -8.11
N LEU A 303 16.75 -0.62 -7.68
CA LEU A 303 17.95 -0.25 -6.94
C LEU A 303 18.77 0.83 -7.68
N ALA A 304 18.83 0.75 -9.00
CA ALA A 304 19.58 1.70 -9.84
C ALA A 304 19.21 3.17 -9.57
N ARG A 305 17.93 3.47 -9.27
CA ARG A 305 17.52 4.83 -8.92
C ARG A 305 18.02 5.29 -7.56
N PHE A 306 18.19 4.37 -6.62
CA PHE A 306 18.70 4.67 -5.28
C PHE A 306 20.22 4.81 -5.23
N LEU A 307 20.96 4.17 -6.15
CA LEU A 307 22.42 4.28 -6.21
C LEU A 307 22.91 5.73 -6.37
N ARG A 308 22.10 6.61 -6.97
CA ARG A 308 22.41 8.04 -7.08
C ARG A 308 22.61 8.74 -5.72
N PHE A 309 22.04 8.21 -4.63
CA PHE A 309 22.24 8.76 -3.30
C PHE A 309 23.65 8.47 -2.77
N ALA A 310 24.34 7.45 -3.29
CA ALA A 310 25.75 7.18 -2.97
C ALA A 310 26.70 8.21 -3.62
N GLU A 311 26.24 8.96 -4.63
CA GLU A 311 27.01 10.05 -5.24
C GLU A 311 27.13 11.28 -4.32
N VAL A 312 26.29 11.38 -3.28
CA VAL A 312 26.35 12.48 -2.31
C VAL A 312 27.52 12.23 -1.35
N PRO A 313 28.54 13.11 -1.32
CA PRO A 313 29.69 12.93 -0.44
C PRO A 313 29.27 12.80 1.02
N GLY A 314 29.86 11.85 1.75
CA GLY A 314 29.51 11.59 3.14
C GLY A 314 28.27 10.70 3.33
N VAL A 315 27.59 10.24 2.28
CA VAL A 315 26.49 9.27 2.43
C VAL A 315 27.01 7.84 2.32
N ARG A 316 26.50 6.96 3.20
CA ARG A 316 26.66 5.51 3.09
C ARG A 316 25.31 4.83 3.02
N LEU A 317 25.13 3.96 2.03
CA LEU A 317 23.87 3.28 1.79
C LEU A 317 23.82 1.91 2.46
N TYR A 318 22.67 1.61 3.07
CA TYR A 318 22.37 0.34 3.72
C TYR A 318 21.04 -0.19 3.19
N SER A 319 21.03 -1.38 2.61
CA SER A 319 19.79 -1.97 2.10
C SER A 319 19.02 -2.66 3.23
N LEU A 320 17.78 -2.21 3.46
CA LEU A 320 16.78 -2.91 4.28
C LEU A 320 15.81 -3.73 3.42
N GLN A 321 16.07 -3.85 2.11
CA GLN A 321 15.23 -4.59 1.18
C GLN A 321 15.25 -6.09 1.53
N LYS A 322 14.07 -6.71 1.49
CA LYS A 322 13.90 -8.16 1.60
C LYS A 322 13.12 -8.71 0.42
N GLY A 323 13.24 -10.03 0.23
CA GLY A 323 12.49 -10.79 -0.76
C GLY A 323 13.12 -10.72 -2.15
N PRO A 324 12.40 -11.16 -3.20
CA PRO A 324 12.96 -11.25 -4.55
C PRO A 324 13.68 -10.00 -5.07
N PRO A 325 13.22 -8.75 -4.80
CA PRO A 325 13.93 -7.54 -5.23
C PRO A 325 15.34 -7.38 -4.65
N GLU A 326 15.68 -8.04 -3.54
CA GLU A 326 17.01 -7.98 -2.92
C GLU A 326 18.11 -8.50 -3.86
N ALA A 327 17.78 -9.40 -4.80
CA ALA A 327 18.70 -9.92 -5.80
C ALA A 327 19.33 -8.83 -6.69
N GLU A 328 18.66 -7.67 -6.85
CA GLU A 328 19.17 -6.53 -7.62
C GLU A 328 20.54 -6.03 -7.11
N LEU A 329 20.87 -6.24 -5.83
CA LEU A 329 22.17 -5.91 -5.27
C LEU A 329 23.30 -6.70 -5.93
N ALA A 330 23.10 -8.01 -6.14
CA ALA A 330 24.06 -8.86 -6.81
C ALA A 330 24.05 -8.62 -8.32
N ASP A 331 22.87 -8.48 -8.92
CA ASP A 331 22.69 -8.25 -10.36
C ASP A 331 23.30 -6.92 -10.84
N SER A 332 23.41 -5.93 -9.95
CA SER A 332 24.05 -4.64 -10.22
C SER A 332 25.59 -4.69 -10.26
N GLY A 333 26.20 -5.87 -10.02
CA GLY A 333 27.65 -6.06 -10.04
C GLY A 333 28.38 -5.12 -9.07
N VAL A 334 29.44 -4.47 -9.55
CA VAL A 334 30.29 -3.59 -8.71
C VAL A 334 29.49 -2.44 -8.08
N ALA A 335 28.46 -1.94 -8.76
CA ALA A 335 27.64 -0.85 -8.25
C ALA A 335 26.82 -1.26 -7.01
N GLY A 336 26.49 -2.55 -6.89
CA GLY A 336 25.86 -3.11 -5.69
C GLY A 336 26.73 -3.01 -4.44
N HIS A 337 28.06 -3.00 -4.58
CA HIS A 337 29.00 -2.86 -3.46
C HIS A 337 29.00 -1.45 -2.83
N LEU A 338 28.34 -0.47 -3.46
CA LEU A 338 28.09 0.84 -2.86
C LEU A 338 27.04 0.78 -1.74
N VAL A 339 26.34 -0.35 -1.61
CA VAL A 339 25.27 -0.56 -0.65
C VAL A 339 25.62 -1.73 0.26
N THR A 340 25.57 -1.51 1.58
CA THR A 340 25.74 -2.59 2.56
C THR A 340 24.44 -3.39 2.69
N PRO A 341 24.40 -4.69 2.36
CA PRO A 341 23.18 -5.49 2.47
C PRO A 341 22.90 -5.84 3.94
N LEU A 342 21.77 -5.35 4.49
CA LEU A 342 21.31 -5.75 5.83
C LEU A 342 20.22 -6.82 5.77
N GLY A 343 19.54 -6.99 4.63
CA GLY A 343 18.46 -7.96 4.41
C GLY A 343 18.68 -9.37 4.99
N PRO A 344 19.86 -10.00 4.80
CA PRO A 344 20.13 -11.34 5.34
C PRO A 344 20.15 -11.40 6.88
N ASP A 345 20.38 -10.27 7.53
CA ASP A 345 20.42 -10.12 8.99
C ASP A 345 19.04 -9.74 9.58
N LEU A 346 18.00 -9.59 8.76
CA LEU A 346 16.67 -9.17 9.23
C LEU A 346 15.75 -10.39 9.37
N GLU A 347 15.75 -11.07 10.51
CA GLU A 347 14.87 -12.22 10.72
C GLU A 347 13.40 -11.78 10.84
N ASP A 348 13.15 -10.71 11.58
CA ASP A 348 11.82 -10.14 11.80
C ASP A 348 11.86 -8.59 11.92
N PHE A 349 10.74 -7.98 12.32
CA PHE A 349 10.66 -6.52 12.45
C PHE A 349 11.41 -5.97 13.67
N ALA A 350 11.75 -6.78 14.67
CA ALA A 350 12.59 -6.33 15.79
C ALA A 350 14.06 -6.20 15.37
N ASP A 351 14.57 -7.09 14.52
CA ASP A 351 15.88 -6.92 13.90
C ASP A 351 15.91 -5.71 12.97
N THR A 352 14.84 -5.52 12.18
CA THR A 352 14.69 -4.34 11.32
C THR A 352 14.67 -3.06 12.15
N ALA A 353 13.97 -3.05 13.29
CA ALA A 353 13.93 -1.90 14.19
C ALA A 353 15.31 -1.56 14.77
N ALA A 354 16.06 -2.57 15.21
CA ALA A 354 17.41 -2.36 15.73
C ALA A 354 18.37 -1.80 14.67
N MET A 355 18.27 -2.25 13.42
CA MET A 355 19.04 -1.66 12.31
C MET A 355 18.65 -0.21 12.07
N LEU A 356 17.34 0.09 12.05
CA LEU A 356 16.82 1.45 11.87
C LEU A 356 17.33 2.43 12.93
N GLU A 357 17.48 2.00 14.18
CA GLU A 357 18.03 2.84 15.24
C GLU A 357 19.46 3.30 14.96
N GLN A 358 20.26 2.46 14.28
CA GLN A 358 21.64 2.74 13.90
C GLN A 358 21.79 3.60 12.63
N LEU A 359 20.68 3.87 11.92
CA LEU A 359 20.64 4.70 10.73
C LEU A 359 20.22 6.14 11.07
N ASP A 360 20.63 7.10 10.24
CA ASP A 360 20.32 8.52 10.43
C ASP A 360 19.07 8.95 9.65
N LEU A 361 18.85 8.32 8.50
CA LEU A 361 17.75 8.58 7.58
C LEU A 361 17.37 7.29 6.86
N VAL A 362 16.10 7.15 6.51
CA VAL A 362 15.65 6.13 5.56
C VAL A 362 15.05 6.82 4.35
N ILE A 363 15.53 6.50 3.15
CA ILE A 363 14.95 6.96 1.89
C ILE A 363 14.35 5.73 1.21
N MET A 364 13.05 5.71 0.95
CA MET A 364 12.40 4.49 0.45
C MET A 364 11.15 4.77 -0.37
N THR A 365 10.74 3.81 -1.19
CA THR A 365 9.36 3.70 -1.65
C THR A 365 8.51 3.02 -0.58
N ASP A 366 7.24 3.37 -0.49
CA ASP A 366 6.34 2.91 0.57
C ASP A 366 6.39 1.37 0.82
N SER A 367 6.49 0.96 2.08
CA SER A 367 6.45 -0.43 2.55
C SER A 367 6.21 -0.45 4.07
N SER A 368 6.07 -1.64 4.67
CA SER A 368 5.96 -1.78 6.13
C SER A 368 7.14 -1.17 6.90
N VAL A 369 8.31 -1.01 6.27
CA VAL A 369 9.48 -0.35 6.88
C VAL A 369 9.23 1.14 7.12
N ALA A 370 8.42 1.81 6.29
CA ALA A 370 8.05 3.22 6.48
C ALA A 370 7.25 3.41 7.78
N HIS A 371 6.30 2.50 8.02
CA HIS A 371 5.50 2.49 9.24
C HIS A 371 6.34 2.16 10.47
N LEU A 372 7.26 1.20 10.37
CA LEU A 372 8.17 0.84 11.46
C LEU A 372 9.08 2.03 11.83
N ALA A 373 9.78 2.59 10.85
CA ALA A 373 10.70 3.71 11.05
C ALA A 373 9.96 4.97 11.55
N GLY A 374 8.78 5.24 11.00
CA GLY A 374 7.91 6.33 11.48
C GLY A 374 7.45 6.13 12.93
N SER A 375 7.11 4.90 13.33
CA SER A 375 6.75 4.57 14.71
C SER A 375 7.92 4.65 15.69
N LEU A 376 9.15 4.40 15.23
CA LEU A 376 10.38 4.61 16.00
C LEU A 376 10.81 6.09 16.09
N GLY A 377 10.09 7.01 15.42
CA GLY A 377 10.47 8.42 15.36
C GLY A 377 11.76 8.67 14.56
N LYS A 378 12.13 7.76 13.66
CA LYS A 378 13.29 7.95 12.78
C LYS A 378 12.94 8.93 11.65
N PRO A 379 13.89 9.73 11.15
CA PRO A 379 13.70 10.48 9.92
C PRO A 379 13.45 9.52 8.74
N VAL A 380 12.36 9.74 8.01
CA VAL A 380 12.00 8.93 6.83
C VAL A 380 11.63 9.84 5.68
N TRP A 381 12.25 9.64 4.53
CA TRP A 381 11.86 10.23 3.25
C TRP A 381 11.16 9.16 2.43
N ASN A 382 9.83 9.24 2.39
CA ASN A 382 9.01 8.29 1.67
C ASN A 382 8.70 8.85 0.27
N LEU A 383 9.17 8.14 -0.75
CA LEU A 383 8.98 8.43 -2.16
C LEU A 383 7.71 7.71 -2.60
N VAL A 384 6.65 8.47 -2.85
CA VAL A 384 5.30 7.91 -2.98
C VAL A 384 4.75 8.15 -4.39
N GLN A 385 4.05 7.15 -4.94
CA GLN A 385 3.45 7.26 -6.27
C GLN A 385 2.33 8.31 -6.30
N HIS A 386 1.85 8.63 -7.50
CA HIS A 386 0.90 9.72 -7.73
C HIS A 386 -0.30 9.71 -6.77
N VAL A 387 -0.99 8.56 -6.67
CA VAL A 387 -2.01 8.31 -5.64
C VAL A 387 -1.47 7.27 -4.66
N PRO A 388 -0.92 7.71 -3.51
CA PRO A 388 -0.32 6.80 -2.54
C PRO A 388 -1.35 6.27 -1.54
N TYR A 389 -0.90 5.46 -0.58
CA TYR A 389 -1.76 5.00 0.51
C TYR A 389 -2.36 6.18 1.30
N TRP A 390 -3.61 6.04 1.75
CA TRP A 390 -4.42 7.17 2.24
C TRP A 390 -3.86 7.86 3.48
N ILE A 391 -3.04 7.17 4.30
CA ILE A 391 -2.37 7.78 5.45
C ILE A 391 -1.41 8.90 5.04
N TYR A 392 -0.89 8.87 3.81
CA TYR A 392 0.01 9.88 3.30
C TYR A 392 -0.75 11.08 2.74
N GLY A 393 -2.08 10.99 2.56
CA GLY A 393 -2.88 12.01 1.87
C GLY A 393 -2.44 12.21 0.42
N PHE A 394 -3.10 13.14 -0.29
CA PHE A 394 -2.82 13.41 -1.71
C PHE A 394 -1.96 14.65 -1.97
N SER A 395 -1.77 15.53 -0.98
CA SER A 395 -1.03 16.79 -1.15
C SER A 395 -0.11 17.08 0.04
N GLY A 396 0.74 18.11 -0.08
CA GLY A 396 1.73 18.47 0.93
C GLY A 396 2.89 17.46 1.04
N ASP A 397 3.86 17.73 1.89
CA ASP A 397 5.06 16.89 2.07
C ASP A 397 5.12 16.21 3.45
N ARG A 398 4.02 16.23 4.21
CA ARG A 398 3.90 15.68 5.57
C ARG A 398 2.66 14.79 5.71
N THR A 399 2.67 13.97 6.75
CA THR A 399 1.51 13.19 7.20
C THR A 399 1.35 13.33 8.72
N PRO A 400 0.11 13.44 9.24
CA PRO A 400 -0.12 13.48 10.69
C PRO A 400 0.19 12.13 11.36
N TRP A 401 0.27 11.04 10.59
CA TRP A 401 0.49 9.69 11.14
C TRP A 401 1.92 9.45 11.60
N TYR A 402 2.89 10.13 10.99
CA TYR A 402 4.33 10.00 11.24
C TYR A 402 5.01 11.37 11.16
N PRO A 403 5.12 12.12 12.28
CA PRO A 403 5.63 13.49 12.28
C PRO A 403 7.05 13.67 11.73
N THR A 404 7.90 12.65 11.85
CA THR A 404 9.29 12.66 11.35
C THR A 404 9.41 12.32 9.87
N MET A 405 8.31 11.96 9.22
CA MET A 405 8.27 11.59 7.81
C MET A 405 8.18 12.83 6.91
N ARG A 406 8.94 12.81 5.81
CA ARG A 406 8.84 13.74 4.68
C ARG A 406 8.43 12.94 3.44
N LEU A 407 7.50 13.48 2.66
CA LEU A 407 6.95 12.83 1.47
C LEU A 407 7.49 13.49 0.20
N PHE A 408 7.98 12.67 -0.71
CA PHE A 408 8.37 13.09 -2.06
C PHE A 408 7.39 12.46 -3.05
N ARG A 409 6.57 13.28 -3.69
CA ARG A 409 5.43 12.80 -4.50
C ARG A 409 5.71 12.79 -5.99
N GLN A 410 5.31 11.71 -6.62
CA GLN A 410 5.23 11.57 -8.07
C GLN A 410 4.09 12.44 -8.63
N GLY A 411 4.34 13.07 -9.79
CA GLY A 411 3.32 13.84 -10.52
C GLY A 411 2.33 12.96 -11.28
N PRO A 412 1.32 13.56 -11.94
CA PRO A 412 0.31 12.83 -12.72
C PRO A 412 0.91 12.02 -13.88
N ASP A 413 2.05 12.47 -14.43
CA ASP A 413 2.79 11.77 -15.49
C ASP A 413 3.43 10.46 -15.02
N GLN A 414 3.34 10.17 -13.72
CA GLN A 414 3.91 8.97 -13.09
C GLN A 414 5.42 8.82 -13.33
N ASP A 415 6.12 9.93 -13.51
CA ASP A 415 7.58 9.94 -13.63
C ASP A 415 8.25 10.03 -12.24
N TRP A 416 9.12 9.06 -11.97
CA TRP A 416 9.93 9.02 -10.76
C TRP A 416 11.14 9.96 -10.82
N GLU A 417 11.60 10.37 -12.00
CA GLU A 417 12.83 11.15 -12.12
C GLU A 417 12.79 12.47 -11.33
N PRO A 418 11.74 13.30 -11.43
CA PRO A 418 11.65 14.53 -10.64
C PRO A 418 11.58 14.26 -9.13
N VAL A 419 11.06 13.10 -8.72
CA VAL A 419 10.95 12.72 -7.29
C VAL A 419 12.33 12.45 -6.72
N PHE A 420 13.12 11.61 -7.40
CA PHE A 420 14.46 11.25 -6.97
C PHE A 420 15.44 12.43 -7.08
N ALA A 421 15.29 13.30 -8.09
CA ALA A 421 16.11 14.51 -8.20
C ALA A 421 15.92 15.42 -6.98
N ARG A 422 14.66 15.73 -6.60
CA ARG A 422 14.36 16.55 -5.41
C ARG A 422 14.84 15.88 -4.11
N ALA A 423 14.74 14.56 -4.00
CA ALA A 423 15.24 13.82 -2.85
C ALA A 423 16.77 13.88 -2.76
N ALA A 424 17.49 13.80 -3.89
CA ALA A 424 18.95 13.91 -3.91
C ALA A 424 19.43 15.32 -3.55
N ASP A 425 18.75 16.37 -4.03
CA ASP A 425 19.06 17.75 -3.65
C ASP A 425 18.83 17.99 -2.15
N ALA A 426 17.70 17.51 -1.63
CA ALA A 426 17.44 17.53 -0.20
C ALA A 426 18.51 16.78 0.60
N LEU A 427 19.01 15.64 0.09
CA LEU A 427 20.06 14.86 0.76
C LEU A 427 21.37 15.63 0.86
N ARG A 428 21.76 16.34 -0.21
CA ARG A 428 22.94 17.20 -0.21
C ARG A 428 22.83 18.31 0.84
N GLU A 429 21.65 18.92 0.96
CA GLU A 429 21.38 19.93 2.00
C GLU A 429 21.44 19.33 3.41
N GLU A 430 20.88 18.14 3.61
CA GLU A 430 20.86 17.48 4.90
C GLU A 430 22.27 17.06 5.35
N VAL A 431 23.08 16.56 4.42
CA VAL A 431 24.51 16.28 4.66
C VAL A 431 25.25 17.55 5.05
N ARG A 432 25.07 18.66 4.31
CA ARG A 432 25.68 19.96 4.67
C ARG A 432 25.28 20.40 6.08
N ARG A 433 23.99 20.24 6.42
CA ARG A 433 23.44 20.62 7.73
C ARG A 433 24.03 19.79 8.87
N ILE A 434 24.17 18.48 8.69
CA ILE A 434 24.64 17.56 9.73
C ILE A 434 26.17 17.57 9.85
N THR A 435 26.88 17.61 8.73
CA THR A 435 28.34 17.44 8.69
C THR A 435 29.10 18.76 8.69
N GLY A 436 28.41 19.88 8.39
CA GLY A 436 29.02 21.21 8.26
C GLY A 436 29.91 21.36 7.01
N ARG A 437 29.84 20.42 6.07
CA ARG A 437 30.65 20.36 4.84
C ARG A 437 29.79 20.52 3.60
#